data_AF-A0AAJ0FX86-F1
#
_entry.id   AF-A0AAJ0FX86-F1
#
_cell.length_a   1.000
_cell.length_b   1.000
_cell.length_c   1.000
_cell.angle_alpha   90.00
_cell.angle_beta   90.00
_cell.angle_gamma   90.00
#
_symmetry.space_group_name_H-M   'P 1'
#
loop_
_entity.id
_entity.type
_entity.pdbx_description
1 polymer ?
#
loop_
_entity_poly.entity_id
_entity_poly.type
_entity_poly.pdbx_seq_one_letter_code
_entity_poly.pdbx_strand_id
1 'polypeptide(L)'
;MHLPLVPNSQIRPPSSASRYNLAISELTGTEASYVHALQLFCLLRHLVRENALLDNQTLDEVFGNIDALLKFHKSFLKTAEDVSLLPEDQQCWGPVFSAFLDVADLYVDYIGNHRVHLKAAIREHDKLSVASWPPQVRQLVAGTEMIHHTFLRPYSRFAKYSVFLKEIHRGTQCETKRADLESAISLHHSILSKAGEALDTMARGQAVSDLHNRIEDWKHHNPATFGRLLLFDAFLCRPKKELEPALQV
;
A
#
# COMPACT_ATOMS: atom_id res chain seq x y z
N MET A 1 -72.49 6.44 -5.40
CA MET A 1 -71.34 6.56 -4.47
C MET A 1 -70.24 5.64 -4.96
N HIS A 2 -69.22 6.22 -5.61
CA HIS A 2 -68.03 5.50 -6.11
C HIS A 2 -66.92 5.69 -5.07
N LEU A 3 -66.44 4.60 -4.47
CA LEU A 3 -65.26 4.58 -3.62
C LEU A 3 -64.00 4.57 -4.52
N PRO A 4 -62.99 5.43 -4.27
CA PRO A 4 -61.76 5.40 -5.04
C PRO A 4 -60.86 4.24 -4.58
N LEU A 5 -60.31 3.53 -5.56
CA LEU A 5 -59.24 2.54 -5.39
C LEU A 5 -57.97 3.24 -4.89
N VAL A 6 -57.42 2.73 -3.79
CA VAL A 6 -56.12 3.13 -3.25
C VAL A 6 -55.03 2.75 -4.28
N PRO A 7 -54.08 3.63 -4.63
CA PRO A 7 -52.99 3.26 -5.52
C PRO A 7 -52.08 2.27 -4.81
N ASN A 8 -51.92 1.11 -5.45
CA ASN A 8 -50.99 0.06 -5.07
C ASN A 8 -49.58 0.66 -4.89
N SER A 9 -49.09 0.69 -3.65
CA SER A 9 -47.68 0.93 -3.34
C SER A 9 -46.88 -0.20 -3.98
N GLN A 10 -46.39 0.03 -5.20
CA GLN A 10 -45.43 -0.87 -5.82
C GLN A 10 -44.19 -0.90 -4.93
N ILE A 11 -44.10 -1.94 -4.09
CA ILE A 11 -42.85 -2.41 -3.53
C ILE A 11 -42.00 -2.79 -4.73
N ARG A 12 -41.11 -1.88 -5.13
CA ARG A 12 -40.13 -2.12 -6.19
C ARG A 12 -39.32 -3.35 -5.77
N PRO A 13 -39.25 -4.41 -6.59
CA PRO A 13 -38.37 -5.53 -6.28
C PRO A 13 -36.91 -5.02 -6.23
N PRO A 14 -36.03 -5.59 -5.39
CA PRO A 14 -34.64 -5.18 -5.34
C PRO A 14 -33.99 -5.50 -6.68
N SER A 15 -33.84 -4.50 -7.54
CA SER A 15 -33.11 -4.61 -8.79
C SER A 15 -31.68 -5.05 -8.47
N SER A 16 -31.12 -5.94 -9.27
CA SER A 16 -29.68 -6.24 -9.39
C SER A 16 -28.81 -5.12 -8.80
N ALA A 17 -28.07 -5.41 -7.73
CA ALA A 17 -27.28 -4.40 -7.02
C ALA A 17 -26.48 -3.57 -8.04
N SER A 18 -26.74 -2.26 -8.08
CA SER A 18 -25.99 -1.32 -8.92
C SER A 18 -24.49 -1.53 -8.64
N ARG A 19 -23.65 -1.52 -9.68
CA ARG A 19 -22.18 -1.66 -9.52
C ARG A 19 -21.61 -0.69 -8.49
N TYR A 20 -22.26 0.47 -8.33
CA TYR A 20 -21.99 1.45 -7.28
C TYR A 20 -22.17 0.86 -5.86
N ASN A 21 -23.34 0.30 -5.56
CA ASN A 21 -23.66 -0.28 -4.25
C ASN A 21 -22.80 -1.51 -3.94
N LEU A 22 -22.45 -2.30 -4.96
CA LEU A 22 -21.49 -3.40 -4.79
C LEU A 22 -20.10 -2.88 -4.45
N ALA A 23 -19.62 -1.84 -5.14
CA ALA A 23 -18.31 -1.25 -4.88
C ALA A 23 -18.21 -0.66 -3.48
N ILE A 24 -19.28 -0.05 -2.95
CA ILE A 24 -19.31 0.47 -1.58
C ILE A 24 -19.28 -0.64 -0.54
N SER A 25 -20.13 -1.66 -0.73
CA SER A 25 -20.18 -2.83 0.18
C SER A 25 -18.83 -3.55 0.20
N GLU A 26 -18.20 -3.72 -0.95
CA GLU A 26 -16.86 -4.28 -1.05
C GLU A 26 -15.81 -3.36 -0.42
N LEU A 27 -15.87 -2.05 -0.63
CA LEU A 27 -14.96 -1.08 -0.04
C LEU A 27 -14.97 -1.18 1.49
N THR A 28 -16.13 -1.09 2.13
CA THR A 28 -16.26 -1.14 3.60
C THR A 28 -15.90 -2.53 4.15
N GLY A 29 -16.39 -3.61 3.53
CA GLY A 29 -16.07 -4.97 3.98
C GLY A 29 -14.58 -5.32 3.88
N THR A 30 -13.94 -4.93 2.77
CA THR A 30 -12.49 -5.14 2.60
C THR A 30 -11.66 -4.16 3.44
N GLU A 31 -12.17 -2.96 3.74
CA GLU A 31 -11.53 -2.02 4.66
C GLU A 31 -11.53 -2.54 6.09
N ALA A 32 -12.65 -3.08 6.58
CA ALA A 32 -12.73 -3.72 7.90
C ALA A 32 -11.73 -4.88 8.04
N SER A 33 -11.64 -5.71 7.01
CA SER A 33 -10.65 -6.81 6.95
C SER A 33 -9.21 -6.29 6.96
N TYR A 34 -8.96 -5.16 6.27
CA TYR A 34 -7.64 -4.53 6.23
C TYR A 34 -7.27 -3.87 7.57
N VAL A 35 -8.18 -3.15 8.21
CA VAL A 35 -8.03 -2.61 9.57
C VAL A 35 -7.71 -3.72 10.55
N HIS A 36 -8.43 -4.86 10.47
CA HIS A 36 -8.14 -6.00 11.32
C HIS A 36 -6.72 -6.55 11.10
N ALA A 37 -6.29 -6.67 9.85
CA ALA A 37 -4.91 -7.08 9.54
C ALA A 37 -3.87 -6.10 10.11
N LEU A 38 -4.11 -4.79 9.99
CA LEU A 38 -3.25 -3.77 10.59
C LEU A 38 -3.24 -3.83 12.11
N GLN A 39 -4.37 -4.14 12.75
CA GLN A 39 -4.44 -4.34 14.21
C GLN A 39 -3.57 -5.51 14.65
N LEU A 40 -3.63 -6.64 13.95
CA LEU A 40 -2.76 -7.79 14.23
C LEU A 40 -1.28 -7.43 14.04
N PHE A 41 -0.98 -6.60 13.05
CA PHE A 41 0.40 -6.17 12.78
C PHE A 41 0.93 -5.21 13.84
N CYS A 42 0.11 -4.26 14.33
CA CYS A 42 0.46 -3.41 15.46
C CYS A 42 0.54 -4.21 16.78
N LEU A 43 -0.31 -5.24 16.94
CA LEU A 43 -0.22 -6.16 18.08
C LEU A 43 1.10 -6.93 18.07
N LEU A 44 1.57 -7.38 16.91
CA LEU A 44 2.90 -7.98 16.79
C LEU A 44 3.99 -7.00 17.25
N ARG A 45 3.98 -5.74 16.76
CA ARG A 45 4.92 -4.70 17.21
C ARG A 45 4.89 -4.53 18.73
N HIS A 46 3.69 -4.46 19.30
CA HIS A 46 3.51 -4.28 20.73
C HIS A 46 4.06 -5.45 21.55
N LEU A 47 3.73 -6.70 21.17
CA LEU A 47 4.23 -7.90 21.84
C LEU A 47 5.75 -8.00 21.79
N VAL A 48 6.36 -7.70 20.64
CA VAL A 48 7.81 -7.69 20.46
C VAL A 48 8.48 -6.65 21.36
N ARG A 49 7.86 -5.46 21.48
CA ARG A 49 8.33 -4.38 22.34
C ARG A 49 8.21 -4.71 23.82
N GLU A 50 7.04 -5.22 24.26
CA GLU A 50 6.79 -5.56 25.67
C GLU A 50 7.70 -6.67 26.18
N ASN A 51 8.04 -7.64 25.33
CA ASN A 51 8.96 -8.72 25.66
C ASN A 51 10.43 -8.34 25.45
N ALA A 52 10.73 -7.08 25.14
CA ALA A 52 12.08 -6.56 24.89
C ALA A 52 12.90 -7.39 23.90
N LEU A 53 12.24 -7.96 22.88
CA LEU A 53 12.90 -8.82 21.89
C LEU A 53 13.73 -8.01 20.89
N LEU A 54 13.29 -6.79 20.59
CA LEU A 54 13.98 -5.84 19.72
C LEU A 54 14.19 -4.52 20.46
N ASP A 55 15.29 -3.83 20.15
CA ASP A 55 15.49 -2.45 20.57
C ASP A 55 14.59 -1.50 19.78
N ASN A 56 14.47 -0.25 20.24
CA ASN A 56 13.57 0.73 19.61
C ASN A 56 13.97 1.02 18.16
N GLN A 57 15.28 1.06 17.86
CA GLN A 57 15.75 1.31 16.50
C GLN A 57 15.33 0.19 15.55
N THR A 58 15.57 -1.07 15.90
CA THR A 58 15.18 -2.22 15.08
C THR A 58 13.67 -2.36 14.99
N LEU A 59 12.95 -2.04 16.06
CA LEU A 59 11.48 -2.00 16.04
C LEU A 59 10.96 -0.99 15.01
N ASP A 60 11.55 0.20 14.94
CA ASP A 60 11.17 1.23 13.97
C ASP A 60 11.64 0.86 12.56
N GLU A 61 12.80 0.22 12.41
CA GLU A 61 13.26 -0.35 11.12
C GLU A 61 12.29 -1.41 10.59
N VAL A 62 11.72 -2.26 11.44
CA VAL A 62 10.78 -3.32 11.04
C VAL A 62 9.40 -2.76 10.75
N PHE A 63 8.81 -2.03 11.70
CA PHE A 63 7.38 -1.68 11.65
C PHE A 63 7.09 -0.28 11.13
N GLY A 64 8.09 0.62 11.07
CA GLY A 64 7.93 2.00 10.63
C GLY A 64 6.77 2.71 11.33
N ASN A 65 5.95 3.39 10.53
CA ASN A 65 4.83 4.21 10.98
C ASN A 65 3.47 3.46 11.01
N ILE A 66 3.47 2.13 11.17
CA ILE A 66 2.27 1.29 11.04
C ILE A 66 1.12 1.68 11.99
N ASP A 67 1.42 2.15 13.20
CA ASP A 67 0.40 2.62 14.16
C ASP A 67 -0.33 3.86 13.67
N ALA A 68 0.38 4.77 12.99
CA ALA A 68 -0.22 5.96 12.41
C ALA A 68 -1.15 5.58 11.24
N LEU A 69 -0.72 4.64 10.40
CA LEU A 69 -1.58 4.06 9.35
C LEU A 69 -2.83 3.41 9.94
N LEU A 70 -2.69 2.57 10.98
CA LEU A 70 -3.85 1.94 11.63
C LEU A 70 -4.83 2.98 12.20
N LYS A 71 -4.31 4.03 12.86
CA LYS A 71 -5.14 5.11 13.41
C LYS A 71 -5.96 5.79 12.32
N PHE A 72 -5.33 6.09 11.19
CA PHE A 72 -6.02 6.66 10.03
C PHE A 72 -7.10 5.71 9.51
N HIS A 73 -6.77 4.44 9.25
CA HIS A 73 -7.72 3.49 8.68
C HIS A 73 -8.92 3.19 9.58
N LYS A 74 -8.76 3.22 10.90
CA LYS A 74 -9.90 3.15 11.82
C LYS A 74 -10.86 4.34 11.65
N SER A 75 -10.31 5.54 11.51
CA SER A 75 -11.11 6.76 11.29
C SER A 75 -11.76 6.76 9.91
N PHE A 76 -11.01 6.35 8.89
CA PHE A 76 -11.49 6.22 7.52
C PHE A 76 -12.63 5.20 7.42
N LEU A 77 -12.46 4.00 7.99
CA LEU A 77 -13.49 2.97 8.02
C LEU A 77 -14.78 3.47 8.65
N LYS A 78 -14.70 4.09 9.84
CA LYS A 78 -15.88 4.64 10.51
C LYS A 78 -16.60 5.66 9.63
N THR A 79 -15.85 6.59 9.03
CA THR A 79 -16.42 7.62 8.15
C THR A 79 -17.05 7.00 6.90
N ALA A 80 -16.40 5.99 6.31
CA ALA A 80 -16.90 5.26 5.16
C ALA A 80 -18.18 4.48 5.48
N GLU A 81 -18.26 3.85 6.66
CA GLU A 81 -19.45 3.16 7.16
C GLU A 81 -20.60 4.17 7.36
N ASP A 82 -20.34 5.28 8.07
CA ASP A 82 -21.34 6.34 8.30
C ASP A 82 -21.90 6.88 6.99
N VAL A 83 -21.05 7.12 5.97
CA VAL A 83 -21.48 7.56 4.65
C VAL A 83 -22.23 6.46 3.91
N SER A 84 -21.81 5.20 4.00
CA SER A 84 -22.48 4.09 3.31
C SER A 84 -23.91 3.83 3.79
N LEU A 85 -24.23 4.23 5.03
CA LEU A 85 -25.57 4.11 5.61
C LEU A 85 -26.54 5.19 5.08
N LEU A 86 -26.04 6.27 4.48
CA LEU A 86 -26.87 7.31 3.89
C LEU A 86 -27.50 6.83 2.58
N PRO A 87 -28.68 7.39 2.20
CA PRO A 87 -29.25 7.20 0.88
C PRO A 87 -28.25 7.56 -0.24
N GLU A 88 -28.23 6.80 -1.34
CA GLU A 88 -27.27 6.93 -2.46
C GLU A 88 -27.13 8.39 -2.97
N ASP A 89 -28.23 9.13 -3.03
CA ASP A 89 -28.29 10.53 -3.44
C ASP A 89 -27.61 11.49 -2.45
N GLN A 90 -27.47 11.10 -1.18
CA GLN A 90 -26.86 11.90 -0.10
C GLN A 90 -25.41 11.54 0.17
N GLN A 91 -24.93 10.39 -0.31
CA GLN A 91 -23.55 9.95 -0.11
C GLN A 91 -22.55 10.90 -0.79
N CYS A 92 -21.52 11.32 -0.05
CA CYS A 92 -20.47 12.21 -0.52
C CYS A 92 -19.09 11.57 -0.29
N TRP A 93 -18.62 10.80 -1.27
CA TRP A 93 -17.37 10.04 -1.18
C TRP A 93 -16.11 10.86 -1.45
N GLY A 94 -16.20 11.97 -2.19
CA GLY A 94 -15.07 12.85 -2.46
C GLY A 94 -14.33 13.28 -1.18
N PRO A 95 -15.00 13.94 -0.21
CA PRO A 95 -14.41 14.33 1.06
C PRO A 95 -13.83 13.17 1.88
N VAL A 96 -14.46 12.00 1.84
CA VAL A 96 -13.99 10.79 2.55
C VAL A 96 -12.62 10.38 2.04
N PHE A 97 -12.41 10.39 0.72
CA PHE A 97 -11.12 10.07 0.11
C PHE A 97 -10.13 11.23 0.11
N SER A 98 -10.57 12.48 0.24
CA SER A 98 -9.68 13.63 0.42
C SER A 98 -8.87 13.53 1.72
N ALA A 99 -9.36 12.81 2.74
CA ALA A 99 -8.63 12.55 3.99
C ALA A 99 -7.28 11.85 3.77
N PHE A 100 -7.07 11.18 2.63
CA PHE A 100 -5.76 10.61 2.30
C PHE A 100 -4.67 11.65 2.08
N LEU A 101 -5.03 12.92 1.85
CA LEU A 101 -4.05 14.01 1.79
C LEU A 101 -3.30 14.16 3.11
N ASP A 102 -4.01 14.00 4.23
CA ASP A 102 -3.45 14.17 5.59
C ASP A 102 -2.43 13.07 5.94
N VAL A 103 -2.47 11.95 5.21
CA VAL A 103 -1.58 10.80 5.42
C VAL A 103 -0.72 10.47 4.20
N ALA A 104 -0.66 11.38 3.23
CA ALA A 104 0.12 11.20 2.00
C ALA A 104 1.58 10.88 2.32
N ASP A 105 2.21 11.67 3.19
CA ASP A 105 3.61 11.50 3.57
C ASP A 105 3.84 10.20 4.34
N LEU A 106 2.88 9.77 5.18
CA LEU A 106 2.96 8.50 5.91
C LEU A 106 3.02 7.32 4.94
N TYR A 107 2.20 7.35 3.90
CA TYR A 107 2.20 6.31 2.86
C TYR A 107 3.47 6.33 2.02
N VAL A 108 3.91 7.51 1.58
CA VAL A 108 5.14 7.64 0.79
C VAL A 108 6.34 7.13 1.57
N ASP A 109 6.43 7.47 2.86
CA ASP A 109 7.50 7.01 3.75
C ASP A 109 7.46 5.49 3.95
N TYR A 110 6.30 4.93 4.30
CA TYR A 110 6.17 3.49 4.53
C TYR A 110 6.45 2.67 3.27
N ILE A 111 5.91 3.09 2.12
CA ILE A 111 6.08 2.38 0.84
C ILE A 111 7.52 2.52 0.35
N GLY A 112 8.11 3.72 0.46
CA GLY A 112 9.51 3.96 0.08
C GLY A 112 10.45 3.03 0.84
N ASN A 113 10.25 2.94 2.16
CA ASN A 113 11.07 2.12 3.06
C ASN A 113 10.70 0.63 3.06
N HIS A 114 9.79 0.16 2.20
CA HIS A 114 9.30 -1.22 2.20
C HIS A 114 10.43 -2.27 2.18
N ARG A 115 11.48 -2.06 1.38
CA ARG A 115 12.63 -2.98 1.31
C ARG A 115 13.42 -3.04 2.63
N VAL A 116 13.51 -1.93 3.35
CA VAL A 116 14.17 -1.85 4.66
C VAL A 116 13.36 -2.62 5.69
N HIS A 117 12.06 -2.33 5.78
CA HIS A 117 11.12 -3.03 6.66
C HIS A 117 11.16 -4.55 6.48
N LEU A 118 11.12 -4.98 5.21
CA LEU A 118 11.14 -6.38 4.85
C LEU A 118 12.47 -7.07 5.18
N LYS A 119 13.62 -6.44 4.85
CA LYS A 119 14.94 -6.98 5.19
C LYS A 119 15.11 -7.10 6.70
N ALA A 120 14.70 -6.08 7.46
CA ALA A 120 14.77 -6.11 8.92
C ALA A 120 13.86 -7.19 9.50
N ALA A 121 12.64 -7.34 8.98
CA ALA A 121 11.72 -8.39 9.43
C ALA A 121 12.24 -9.80 9.16
N ILE A 122 12.86 -10.03 8.00
CA ILE A 122 13.48 -11.33 7.67
C ILE A 122 14.71 -11.58 8.56
N ARG A 123 15.54 -10.56 8.78
CA ARG A 123 16.73 -10.65 9.65
C ARG A 123 16.34 -11.03 11.08
N GLU A 124 15.26 -10.44 11.59
CA GLU A 124 14.78 -10.68 12.96
C GLU A 124 13.68 -11.74 13.03
N HIS A 125 13.53 -12.58 11.99
CA HIS A 125 12.39 -13.52 11.86
C HIS A 125 12.20 -14.43 13.08
N ASP A 126 13.29 -14.92 13.68
CA ASP A 126 13.22 -15.78 14.87
C ASP A 126 12.63 -15.05 16.08
N LYS A 127 13.01 -13.79 16.28
CA LYS A 127 12.47 -12.92 17.34
C LYS A 127 11.07 -12.44 17.02
N LEU A 128 10.74 -12.41 15.74
CA LEU A 128 9.42 -12.17 15.16
C LEU A 128 8.63 -13.48 14.96
N SER A 129 9.01 -14.64 15.53
CA SER A 129 8.27 -15.93 15.40
C SER A 129 8.17 -16.72 16.72
N VAL A 130 7.73 -16.07 17.80
CA VAL A 130 7.59 -16.71 19.11
C VAL A 130 6.30 -17.55 19.20
N ALA A 131 6.46 -18.79 19.64
CA ALA A 131 5.39 -19.78 19.73
C ALA A 131 4.25 -19.38 20.69
N SER A 132 4.53 -18.56 21.71
CA SER A 132 3.56 -18.11 22.72
C SER A 132 2.56 -17.07 22.20
N TRP A 133 2.80 -16.46 21.03
CA TRP A 133 1.88 -15.46 20.52
C TRP A 133 0.56 -16.04 20.02
N PRO A 134 -0.50 -15.20 19.97
CA PRO A 134 -1.78 -15.57 19.40
C PRO A 134 -1.62 -16.19 17.99
N PRO A 135 -2.36 -17.25 17.64
CA PRO A 135 -2.23 -17.92 16.34
C PRO A 135 -2.34 -16.98 15.14
N GLN A 136 -3.23 -15.99 15.22
CA GLN A 136 -3.45 -14.98 14.18
C GLN A 136 -2.23 -14.07 13.98
N VAL A 137 -1.51 -13.74 15.06
CA VAL A 137 -0.28 -12.95 15.02
C VAL A 137 0.86 -13.78 14.46
N ARG A 138 1.00 -15.04 14.91
CA ARG A 138 2.00 -15.98 14.38
C ARG A 138 1.83 -16.21 12.88
N GLN A 139 0.59 -16.22 12.40
CA GLN A 139 0.33 -16.38 10.97
C GLN A 139 0.93 -15.26 10.13
N LEU A 140 1.06 -14.02 10.64
CA LEU A 140 1.67 -12.91 9.88
C LEU A 140 3.15 -13.15 9.52
N VAL A 141 3.81 -13.99 10.31
CA VAL A 141 5.26 -14.22 10.36
C VAL A 141 5.59 -15.71 10.27
N ALA A 142 4.64 -16.53 9.79
CA ALA A 142 4.80 -17.99 9.72
C ALA A 142 5.96 -18.45 8.81
N GLY A 143 6.47 -17.55 7.97
CA GLY A 143 7.67 -17.74 7.16
C GLY A 143 7.91 -16.51 6.27
N THR A 144 9.05 -16.50 5.59
CA THR A 144 9.50 -15.38 4.74
C THR A 144 8.42 -14.93 3.75
N GLU A 145 7.80 -15.85 3.00
CA GLU A 145 6.72 -15.54 2.04
C GLU A 145 5.55 -14.79 2.68
N MET A 146 5.19 -15.16 3.90
CA MET A 146 4.08 -14.53 4.60
C MET A 146 4.44 -13.16 5.15
N ILE A 147 5.71 -12.94 5.54
CA ILE A 147 6.24 -11.63 5.88
C ILE A 147 6.18 -10.73 4.64
N HIS A 148 6.68 -11.20 3.49
CA HIS A 148 6.58 -10.47 2.21
C HIS A 148 5.14 -10.04 1.94
N HIS A 149 4.19 -10.99 2.01
CA HIS A 149 2.79 -10.70 1.77
C HIS A 149 2.20 -9.72 2.79
N THR A 150 2.48 -9.89 4.09
CA THR A 150 1.94 -9.03 5.16
C THR A 150 2.42 -7.59 5.03
N PHE A 151 3.73 -7.40 4.79
CA PHE A 151 4.35 -6.08 4.72
C PHE A 151 3.99 -5.32 3.44
N LEU A 152 3.59 -6.04 2.37
CA LEU A 152 3.13 -5.45 1.11
C LEU A 152 1.65 -5.02 1.15
N ARG A 153 0.89 -5.42 2.19
CA ARG A 153 -0.55 -5.10 2.30
C ARG A 153 -0.86 -3.60 2.21
N PRO A 154 -0.15 -2.68 2.89
CA PRO A 154 -0.44 -1.25 2.80
C PRO A 154 -0.31 -0.71 1.37
N TYR A 155 0.75 -1.09 0.66
CA TYR A 155 0.93 -0.74 -0.75
C TYR A 155 -0.21 -1.31 -1.62
N SER A 156 -0.49 -2.61 -1.45
CA SER A 156 -1.51 -3.31 -2.23
C SER A 156 -2.91 -2.76 -1.98
N ARG A 157 -3.21 -2.35 -0.74
CA ARG A 157 -4.48 -1.72 -0.39
C ARG A 157 -4.58 -0.33 -1.00
N PHE A 158 -3.54 0.48 -0.89
CA PHE A 158 -3.53 1.84 -1.42
C PHE A 158 -3.80 1.86 -2.93
N ALA A 159 -3.15 0.97 -3.70
CA ALA A 159 -3.38 0.82 -5.13
C ALA A 159 -4.83 0.42 -5.50
N LYS A 160 -5.53 -0.30 -4.62
CA LYS A 160 -6.93 -0.72 -4.85
C LYS A 160 -7.93 0.43 -4.72
N TYR A 161 -7.63 1.49 -3.96
CA TYR A 161 -8.54 2.63 -3.83
C TYR A 161 -8.83 3.31 -5.17
N SER A 162 -7.87 3.31 -6.11
CA SER A 162 -8.09 3.82 -7.47
C SER A 162 -9.19 3.07 -8.23
N VAL A 163 -9.39 1.78 -7.94
CA VAL A 163 -10.47 0.98 -8.55
C VAL A 163 -11.81 1.37 -7.95
N PHE A 164 -11.91 1.44 -6.61
CA PHE A 164 -13.14 1.86 -5.92
C PHE A 164 -13.57 3.26 -6.33
N LEU A 165 -12.64 4.22 -6.35
CA LEU A 165 -12.92 5.59 -6.76
C LEU A 165 -13.47 5.69 -8.19
N LYS A 166 -12.94 4.90 -9.13
CA LYS A 166 -13.45 4.85 -10.52
C LYS A 166 -14.86 4.28 -10.60
N GLU A 167 -15.15 3.22 -9.85
CA GLU A 167 -16.48 2.60 -9.82
C GLU A 167 -17.52 3.54 -9.18
N ILE A 168 -17.16 4.21 -8.08
CA ILE A 168 -17.99 5.20 -7.38
C ILE A 168 -18.25 6.42 -8.29
N HIS A 169 -17.21 6.95 -8.94
CA HIS A 169 -17.34 8.08 -9.87
C HIS A 169 -18.28 7.76 -11.04
N ARG A 170 -18.19 6.56 -11.62
CA ARG A 170 -19.07 6.15 -12.72
C ARG A 170 -20.54 6.02 -12.29
N GLY A 171 -20.80 5.64 -11.03
CA GLY A 171 -22.15 5.56 -10.47
C GLY A 171 -22.72 6.91 -10.01
N THR A 172 -21.87 7.92 -9.83
CA THR A 172 -22.29 9.24 -9.33
C THR A 172 -22.83 10.11 -10.45
N GLN A 173 -24.07 10.60 -10.32
CA GLN A 173 -24.74 11.44 -11.32
C GLN A 173 -24.61 12.96 -11.05
N CYS A 174 -24.39 13.35 -9.79
CA CYS A 174 -24.31 14.75 -9.40
C CYS A 174 -22.94 15.35 -9.78
N GLU A 175 -22.93 16.41 -10.59
CA GLU A 175 -21.70 16.97 -11.16
C GLU A 175 -20.72 17.51 -10.10
N THR A 176 -21.22 18.14 -9.04
CA THR A 176 -20.37 18.63 -7.94
C THR A 176 -19.67 17.47 -7.21
N LYS A 177 -20.41 16.40 -6.90
CA LYS A 177 -19.84 15.19 -6.28
C LYS A 177 -18.85 14.48 -7.19
N ARG A 178 -19.08 14.51 -8.51
CA ARG A 178 -18.15 13.97 -9.51
C ARG A 178 -16.84 14.75 -9.54
N ALA A 179 -16.89 16.08 -9.50
CA ALA A 179 -15.70 16.94 -9.44
C ALA A 179 -14.87 16.70 -8.15
N ASP A 180 -15.54 16.52 -7.01
CA ASP A 180 -14.86 16.18 -5.75
C ASP A 180 -14.16 14.81 -5.86
N LEU A 181 -14.81 13.82 -6.48
CA LEU A 181 -14.23 12.50 -6.73
C LEU A 181 -13.05 12.54 -7.70
N GLU A 182 -13.11 13.36 -8.75
CA GLU A 182 -11.99 13.57 -9.68
C GLU A 182 -10.77 14.18 -9.00
N SER A 183 -11.01 15.12 -8.08
CA SER A 183 -9.97 15.69 -7.23
C SER A 183 -9.35 14.62 -6.32
N ALA A 184 -10.18 13.76 -5.71
CA ALA A 184 -9.71 12.65 -4.88
C ALA A 184 -8.94 11.57 -5.68
N ILE A 185 -9.36 11.28 -6.91
CA ILE A 185 -8.66 10.37 -7.85
C ILE A 185 -7.29 10.95 -8.20
N SER A 186 -7.21 12.23 -8.54
CA SER A 186 -5.96 12.93 -8.87
C SER A 186 -5.00 12.91 -7.68
N LEU A 187 -5.51 13.18 -6.48
CA LEU A 187 -4.76 13.08 -5.23
C LEU A 187 -4.17 11.68 -5.01
N HIS A 188 -5.00 10.64 -5.10
CA HIS A 188 -4.55 9.25 -4.94
C HIS A 188 -3.47 8.87 -5.95
N HIS A 189 -3.64 9.24 -7.21
CA HIS A 189 -2.64 9.02 -8.25
C HIS A 189 -1.33 9.74 -7.94
N SER A 190 -1.39 10.98 -7.46
CA SER A 190 -0.20 11.74 -7.04
C SER A 190 0.56 11.05 -5.91
N ILE A 191 -0.15 10.60 -4.87
CA ILE A 191 0.46 9.88 -3.73
C ILE A 191 1.10 8.58 -4.21
N LEU A 192 0.41 7.80 -5.05
CA LEU A 192 0.93 6.55 -5.59
C LEU A 192 2.20 6.77 -6.44
N SER A 193 2.22 7.83 -7.26
CA SER A 193 3.41 8.21 -8.03
C SER A 193 4.59 8.56 -7.12
N LYS A 194 4.36 9.41 -6.12
CA LYS A 194 5.39 9.79 -5.14
C LYS A 194 5.93 8.58 -4.37
N ALA A 195 5.04 7.68 -3.96
CA ALA A 195 5.43 6.45 -3.25
C ALA A 195 6.27 5.52 -4.14
N GLY A 196 5.90 5.38 -5.42
CA GLY A 196 6.69 4.64 -6.40
C GLY A 196 8.07 5.25 -6.62
N GLU A 197 8.15 6.58 -6.78
CA GLU A 197 9.42 7.30 -6.91
C GLU A 197 10.31 7.18 -5.67
N ALA A 198 9.73 7.19 -4.47
CA ALA A 198 10.45 6.97 -3.22
C ALA A 198 11.03 5.56 -3.15
N LEU A 199 10.24 4.53 -3.48
CA LEU A 199 10.67 3.13 -3.52
C LEU A 199 11.82 2.93 -4.52
N ASP A 200 11.70 3.52 -5.70
CA ASP A 200 12.72 3.52 -6.74
C ASP A 200 14.01 4.20 -6.30
N THR A 201 13.89 5.37 -5.65
CA THR A 201 15.03 6.14 -5.17
C THR A 201 15.78 5.38 -4.09
N MET A 202 15.06 4.75 -3.15
CA MET A 202 15.66 3.89 -2.14
C MET A 202 16.33 2.66 -2.73
N ALA A 203 15.69 2.00 -3.71
CA ALA A 203 16.27 0.86 -4.42
C ALA A 203 17.60 1.22 -5.11
N ARG A 204 17.66 2.39 -5.74
CA ARG A 204 18.87 2.90 -6.41
C ARG A 204 19.95 3.28 -5.39
N GLY A 205 19.58 3.93 -4.28
CA GLY A 205 20.52 4.26 -3.20
C GLY A 205 21.22 3.02 -2.64
N GLN A 206 20.45 1.95 -2.40
CA GLN A 206 21.02 0.66 -1.99
C GLN A 206 21.96 0.09 -3.04
N ALA A 207 21.56 0.09 -4.32
CA ALA A 207 22.40 -0.43 -5.40
C ALA A 207 23.72 0.36 -5.54
N VAL A 208 23.69 1.68 -5.34
CA VAL A 208 24.91 2.51 -5.31
C VAL A 208 25.80 2.12 -4.13
N SER A 209 25.24 1.95 -2.93
CA SER A 209 25.99 1.51 -1.76
C SER A 209 26.63 0.13 -1.97
N ASP A 210 25.88 -0.81 -2.54
CA ASP A 210 26.37 -2.16 -2.83
C ASP A 210 27.48 -2.13 -3.88
N LEU A 211 27.35 -1.29 -4.92
CA LEU A 211 28.40 -1.10 -5.93
C LEU A 211 29.66 -0.47 -5.32
N HIS A 212 29.49 0.54 -4.46
CA HIS A 212 30.59 1.19 -3.74
C HIS A 212 31.43 0.16 -2.97
N ASN A 213 30.77 -0.72 -2.23
CA ASN A 213 31.42 -1.73 -1.39
C ASN A 213 32.07 -2.88 -2.18
N ARG A 214 31.63 -3.12 -3.43
CA ARG A 214 32.14 -4.22 -4.28
C ARG A 214 33.42 -3.88 -5.03
N ILE A 215 33.71 -2.60 -5.24
CA ILE A 215 34.86 -2.16 -6.03
C ILE A 215 35.96 -1.73 -5.07
N GLU A 216 37.01 -2.55 -4.98
CA GLU A 216 38.15 -2.32 -4.08
C GLU A 216 39.03 -1.15 -4.54
N ASP A 217 39.16 -0.92 -5.84
CA ASP A 217 39.95 0.17 -6.41
C ASP A 217 39.15 0.93 -7.48
N TRP A 218 38.70 2.13 -7.11
CA TRP A 218 38.01 3.07 -7.99
C TRP A 218 38.96 3.85 -8.91
N LYS A 219 40.24 3.46 -9.00
CA LYS A 219 41.26 4.06 -9.86
C LYS A 219 41.32 5.58 -9.72
N HIS A 220 41.31 6.07 -8.48
CA HIS A 220 41.35 7.50 -8.11
C HIS A 220 40.06 8.29 -8.41
N HIS A 221 38.97 7.66 -8.81
CA HIS A 221 37.69 8.34 -8.92
C HIS A 221 36.89 8.28 -7.61
N ASN A 222 36.15 9.35 -7.31
CA ASN A 222 35.23 9.39 -6.18
C ASN A 222 33.80 9.05 -6.66
N PRO A 223 33.22 7.90 -6.25
CA PRO A 223 31.88 7.50 -6.67
C PRO A 223 30.77 8.50 -6.35
N ALA A 224 30.96 9.30 -5.28
CA ALA A 224 30.02 10.36 -4.91
C ALA A 224 29.88 11.46 -5.99
N THR A 225 30.84 11.57 -6.91
CA THR A 225 30.84 12.57 -7.99
C THR A 225 30.15 12.11 -9.28
N PHE A 226 29.77 10.82 -9.39
CA PHE A 226 29.20 10.25 -10.61
C PHE A 226 27.71 10.58 -10.84
N GLY A 227 27.06 11.22 -9.88
CA GLY A 227 25.64 11.58 -9.99
C GLY A 227 24.70 10.39 -9.78
N ARG A 228 23.51 10.47 -10.38
CA ARG A 228 22.41 9.51 -10.13
C ARG A 228 22.63 8.21 -10.90
N LEU A 229 22.49 7.07 -10.21
CA LEU A 229 22.42 5.75 -10.85
C LEU A 229 21.17 5.64 -11.74
N LEU A 230 21.39 5.43 -13.04
CA LEU A 230 20.32 5.29 -14.04
C LEU A 230 19.98 3.82 -14.34
N LEU A 231 21.00 2.96 -14.41
CA LEU A 231 20.86 1.54 -14.75
C LEU A 231 21.87 0.72 -13.95
N PHE A 232 21.44 -0.42 -13.43
CA PHE A 232 22.30 -1.42 -12.81
C PHE A 232 21.87 -2.80 -13.30
N ASP A 233 22.70 -3.41 -14.15
CA ASP A 233 22.39 -4.69 -14.80
C ASP A 233 23.68 -5.49 -15.08
N ALA A 234 23.53 -6.79 -15.31
CA ALA A 234 24.63 -7.71 -15.60
C ALA A 234 24.76 -7.92 -17.12
N PHE A 235 25.89 -7.52 -17.70
CA PHE A 235 26.17 -7.67 -19.12
C PHE A 235 27.24 -8.74 -19.36
N LEU A 236 27.03 -9.57 -20.38
CA LEU A 236 28.07 -10.47 -20.86
C LEU A 236 29.12 -9.67 -21.65
N CYS A 237 30.28 -9.46 -21.06
CA CYS A 237 31.40 -8.79 -21.73
C CYS A 237 32.30 -9.82 -22.43
N ARG A 238 32.52 -9.66 -23.73
CA ARG A 238 33.58 -10.40 -24.45
C ARG A 238 34.86 -9.55 -24.50
N PRO A 239 36.02 -10.09 -24.10
CA PRO A 239 37.27 -9.38 -24.23
C PRO A 239 37.63 -9.22 -25.72
N LYS A 240 38.19 -8.06 -26.07
CA LYS A 240 38.54 -7.64 -27.44
C LYS A 240 39.48 -8.61 -28.20
N LYS A 241 40.09 -9.60 -27.53
CA LYS A 241 41.08 -10.53 -28.10
C LYS A 241 40.49 -11.67 -28.96
N GLU A 242 39.17 -11.84 -29.04
CA GLU A 242 38.54 -12.94 -29.81
C GLU A 242 37.77 -12.46 -31.05
N LEU A 243 37.99 -11.23 -31.50
CA LEU A 243 37.51 -10.72 -32.78
C LEU A 243 38.59 -10.90 -33.86
N GLU A 244 39.08 -12.13 -34.07
CA GLU A 244 39.74 -12.46 -35.33
C GLU A 244 38.70 -12.98 -36.32
N PRO A 245 38.69 -12.50 -37.58
CA PRO A 245 37.77 -13.00 -38.58
C PRO A 245 38.15 -14.44 -38.93
N ALA A 246 37.17 -15.35 -38.90
CA ALA A 246 37.26 -16.62 -39.57
C ALA A 246 37.40 -16.38 -41.08
N LEU A 247 38.64 -16.21 -41.54
CA LEU A 247 39.05 -16.26 -42.93
C LEU A 247 40.21 -17.25 -43.02
N GLN A 248 39.93 -18.41 -43.62
CA GLN A 248 40.82 -19.41 -44.27
C GLN A 248 40.11 -20.78 -44.15
N VAL A 249 39.82 -21.57 -45.18
CA VAL A 249 40.00 -21.58 -46.65
C VAL A 249 38.83 -22.39 -47.21
#